data_AF-A0A660M362-F1
#
_entry.id   AF-A0A660M362-F1
#
_cell.length_a   1.000
_cell.length_b   1.000
_cell.length_c   1.000
_cell.angle_alpha   90.00
_cell.angle_beta   90.00
_cell.angle_gamma   90.00
#
_symmetry.space_group_name_H-M   'P 1'
#
loop_
_entity.id
_entity.type
_entity.pdbx_description
1 polymer ?
#
loop_
_entity_poly.entity_id
_entity_poly.type
_entity_poly.pdbx_seq_one_letter_code
_entity_poly.pdbx_strand_id
1 'polypeptide(L)'
;MPNELQKLLIELSEKPINMNINIPGLKGVDGVDGHNGSDGLSAYDIAQLEGFRGTRQEWLESLKAKVEVNNALTALKRKNIYLPNAQLDTILTKLVELMGDTIAVTPKPLTYTQPAAGQAFIKFTGEPHFKVAINDGEKVEFETSTLKVLIPYGTTGNIKADYFNLLDEIVSTSVITLNNVNEGPDFGVFVKDVPLTTSVYGATVAGTGKVYEKGVKVIPTTLESTNKFSLEDMFKSMIEIVSEYKKVESVELDLTQLSNNPAKGGNFPEVCKKLSELVNAGNNTIVKVNRGQVITVSEDPMTPNKTGEATSIKFTGVANKKIQFNGSELVAMEQGARYEYVFSTDTINKLG
;
A
#
# COMPACT_ATOMS: atom_id res chain seq x y z
N MET A 1 13.69 -33.69 122.82
CA MET A 1 13.17 -32.32 122.68
C MET A 1 14.24 -31.50 121.98
N PRO A 2 13.96 -30.86 120.83
CA PRO A 2 14.94 -29.98 120.20
C PRO A 2 15.37 -28.89 121.19
N ASN A 3 16.67 -28.61 121.28
CA ASN A 3 17.21 -27.60 122.18
C ASN A 3 16.84 -26.17 121.69
N GLU A 4 16.92 -25.18 122.57
CA GLU A 4 16.52 -23.79 122.26
C GLU A 4 17.20 -23.22 120.99
N LEU A 5 18.43 -23.65 120.69
CA LEU A 5 19.14 -23.31 119.46
C LEU A 5 18.50 -23.90 118.19
N GLN A 6 17.98 -25.14 118.26
CA GLN A 6 17.28 -25.77 117.13
C GLN A 6 15.90 -25.14 116.89
N LYS A 7 15.21 -24.67 117.93
CA LYS A 7 13.95 -23.90 117.76
C LYS A 7 14.20 -22.54 117.13
N LEU A 8 15.24 -21.83 117.57
CA LEU A 8 15.63 -20.53 117.01
C LEU A 8 16.06 -20.65 115.53
N LEU A 9 16.74 -21.74 115.16
CA LEU A 9 17.14 -21.99 113.77
C LEU A 9 15.94 -22.26 112.85
N ILE A 10 14.93 -22.98 113.33
CA ILE A 10 13.68 -23.23 112.59
C ILE A 10 12.89 -21.93 112.42
N GLU A 11 12.76 -21.15 113.50
CA GLU A 11 12.00 -19.88 113.49
C GLU A 11 12.65 -18.80 112.61
N LEU A 12 13.98 -18.79 112.49
CA LEU A 12 14.72 -17.94 111.56
C LEU A 12 14.74 -18.49 110.12
N SER A 13 14.51 -19.79 109.92
CA SER A 13 14.44 -20.41 108.58
C SER A 13 13.09 -20.23 107.89
N GLU A 14 12.01 -19.99 108.64
CA GLU A 14 10.64 -19.90 108.11
C GLU A 14 10.11 -18.47 107.95
N LYS A 15 10.81 -17.46 108.48
CA LYS A 15 10.49 -16.05 108.23
C LYS A 15 11.29 -15.54 107.03
N PRO A 16 10.66 -15.23 105.88
CA PRO A 16 11.37 -14.58 104.80
C PRO A 16 11.93 -13.24 105.29
N ILE A 17 13.25 -13.08 105.23
CA ILE A 17 13.90 -11.79 105.44
C ILE A 17 13.51 -10.90 104.26
N ASN A 18 12.48 -10.08 104.43
CA ASN A 18 12.02 -9.15 103.41
C ASN A 18 12.88 -7.88 103.48
N MET A 19 14.12 -7.96 103.00
CA MET A 19 14.94 -6.76 102.78
C MET A 19 14.38 -6.03 101.55
N ASN A 20 13.55 -5.01 101.81
CA ASN A 20 13.11 -4.07 100.78
C ASN A 20 14.29 -3.16 100.39
N ILE A 21 15.21 -3.68 99.57
CA ILE A 21 16.28 -2.88 98.98
C ILE A 21 15.72 -2.20 97.72
N ASN A 22 15.30 -0.95 97.87
CA ASN A 22 15.02 -0.07 96.75
C ASN A 22 16.37 0.46 96.22
N ILE A 23 16.84 -0.05 95.07
CA ILE A 23 17.98 0.50 94.33
C ILE A 23 17.41 1.29 93.14
N PRO A 24 17.25 2.62 93.23
CA PRO A 24 16.78 3.41 92.09
C PRO A 24 17.93 3.52 91.08
N GLY A 25 17.75 3.00 89.85
CA GLY A 25 18.58 3.40 88.72
C GLY A 25 19.30 2.32 87.91
N LEU A 26 19.04 1.02 88.09
CA LEU A 26 19.53 0.01 87.14
C LEU A 26 18.63 -0.04 85.91
N LYS A 27 18.83 0.90 84.98
CA LYS A 27 18.50 0.63 83.57
C LYS A 27 19.42 -0.50 83.14
N GLY A 28 18.84 -1.65 82.75
CA GLY A 28 19.60 -2.64 82.00
C GLY A 28 20.23 -1.95 80.79
N VAL A 29 21.52 -2.20 80.54
CA VAL A 29 22.14 -1.78 79.28
C VAL A 29 21.43 -2.53 78.15
N ASP A 30 21.01 -1.81 77.10
CA ASP A 30 20.47 -2.47 75.92
C ASP A 30 21.52 -3.47 75.40
N GLY A 31 21.09 -4.68 75.03
CA GLY A 31 21.98 -5.66 74.43
C GLY A 31 22.58 -5.10 73.14
N VAL A 32 23.87 -5.32 72.92
CA VAL A 32 24.52 -4.97 71.64
C VAL A 32 23.84 -5.75 70.51
N ASP A 33 23.46 -5.05 69.44
CA ASP A 33 22.93 -5.67 68.24
C ASP A 33 23.90 -6.75 67.73
N GLY A 34 23.36 -7.91 67.37
CA GLY A 34 24.16 -8.98 66.77
C GLY A 34 24.82 -8.51 65.48
N HIS A 35 26.09 -8.87 65.28
CA HIS A 35 26.75 -8.61 64.00
C HIS A 35 26.08 -9.39 62.88
N ASN A 36 25.83 -8.74 61.74
CA ASN A 36 25.42 -9.41 60.53
C ASN A 36 26.46 -10.49 60.17
N GLY A 37 26.00 -11.69 59.82
CA GLY A 37 26.86 -12.72 59.25
C GLY A 37 27.53 -12.22 57.96
N SER A 38 28.73 -12.73 57.66
CA SER A 38 29.43 -12.37 56.42
C SER A 38 28.66 -12.88 55.21
N ASP A 39 28.65 -12.08 54.14
CA ASP A 39 28.11 -12.52 52.86
C ASP A 39 28.88 -13.74 52.34
N GLY A 40 28.16 -14.72 51.78
CA GLY A 40 28.74 -15.87 51.12
C GLY A 40 29.42 -15.53 49.79
N LEU A 41 30.16 -16.49 49.23
CA LEU A 41 30.79 -16.34 47.92
C LEU A 41 29.74 -16.07 46.83
N SER A 42 30.06 -15.17 45.90
CA SER A 42 29.22 -14.97 44.72
C SER A 42 29.37 -16.15 43.75
N ALA A 43 28.39 -16.34 42.86
CA ALA A 43 28.45 -17.36 41.81
C ALA A 43 29.70 -17.22 40.91
N TYR A 44 30.18 -15.99 40.70
CA TYR A 44 31.43 -15.74 39.97
C TYR A 44 32.66 -16.16 40.78
N ASP A 45 32.66 -15.96 42.11
CA ASP A 45 33.76 -16.39 42.97
C ASP A 45 33.86 -17.93 43.01
N ILE A 46 32.71 -18.61 43.05
CA ILE A 46 32.65 -20.08 42.92
C ILE A 46 33.18 -20.51 41.55
N ALA A 47 32.78 -19.84 40.45
CA ALA A 47 33.27 -20.18 39.12
C ALA A 47 34.81 -20.04 39.00
N GLN A 48 35.41 -19.03 39.64
CA GLN A 48 36.87 -18.88 39.69
C GLN A 48 37.55 -20.01 40.48
N LEU A 49 36.97 -20.43 41.61
CA LEU A 49 37.46 -21.57 42.39
C LEU A 49 37.41 -22.88 41.59
N GLU A 50 36.35 -23.06 40.80
CA GLU A 50 36.16 -24.20 39.89
C GLU A 50 36.97 -24.10 38.59
N GLY A 51 37.85 -23.09 38.46
CA GLY A 51 38.84 -23.01 37.38
C GLY A 51 38.53 -22.04 36.24
N PHE A 52 37.48 -21.23 36.34
CA PHE A 52 37.27 -20.11 35.41
C PHE A 52 38.37 -19.06 35.57
N ARG A 53 38.96 -18.60 34.46
CA ARG A 53 40.13 -17.68 34.45
C ARG A 53 39.83 -16.31 33.81
N GLY A 54 38.59 -16.08 33.37
CA GLY A 54 38.17 -14.80 32.79
C GLY A 54 37.70 -13.79 33.83
N THR A 55 37.42 -12.58 33.38
CA THR A 55 36.78 -11.50 34.13
C THR A 55 35.31 -11.78 34.40
N ARG A 56 34.70 -11.03 35.33
CA ARG A 56 33.25 -11.10 35.61
C ARG A 56 32.41 -10.86 34.34
N GLN A 57 32.85 -9.93 33.48
CA GLN A 57 32.15 -9.64 32.23
C GLN A 57 32.19 -10.84 31.28
N GLU A 58 33.35 -11.46 31.10
CA GLU A 58 33.51 -12.66 30.27
C GLU A 58 32.72 -13.85 30.84
N TRP A 59 32.62 -13.96 32.18
CA TRP A 59 31.78 -14.96 32.82
C TRP A 59 30.29 -14.74 32.52
N LEU A 60 29.80 -13.50 32.69
CA LEU A 60 28.42 -13.15 32.35
C LEU A 60 28.11 -13.39 30.87
N GLU A 61 29.08 -13.14 29.97
CA GLU A 61 28.95 -13.45 28.55
C GLU A 61 28.94 -14.96 28.27
N SER A 62 29.72 -15.75 29.01
CA SER A 62 29.73 -17.22 28.90
C SER A 62 28.41 -17.87 29.32
N LEU A 63 27.67 -17.23 30.25
CA LEU A 63 26.36 -17.69 30.72
C LEU A 63 25.23 -17.39 29.74
N LYS A 64 25.44 -16.51 28.74
CA LYS A 64 24.46 -16.29 27.68
C LYS A 64 24.39 -17.54 26.82
N ALA A 65 23.20 -18.10 26.63
CA ALA A 65 23.01 -19.21 25.72
C ALA A 65 23.52 -18.82 24.32
N LYS A 66 24.58 -19.50 23.85
CA LYS A 66 25.07 -19.40 22.48
C LYS A 66 24.14 -20.19 21.55
N VAL A 67 22.86 -19.85 21.54
CA VAL A 67 22.03 -20.19 20.40
C VAL A 67 22.53 -19.29 19.30
N GLU A 68 22.96 -19.85 18.18
CA GLU A 68 23.17 -19.08 16.96
C GLU A 68 21.79 -18.62 16.49
N VAL A 69 21.23 -17.59 17.15
CA VAL A 69 19.86 -17.10 16.97
C VAL A 69 19.62 -16.76 15.50
N ASN A 70 20.67 -16.28 14.83
CA ASN A 70 20.68 -16.01 13.40
C ASN A 70 20.48 -17.27 12.55
N ASN A 71 21.04 -18.42 12.95
CA ASN A 71 20.85 -19.68 12.25
C ASN A 71 19.42 -20.21 12.42
N ALA A 72 18.85 -20.11 13.63
CA ALA A 72 17.46 -20.49 13.89
C ALA A 72 16.48 -19.61 13.10
N LEU A 73 16.69 -18.29 13.13
CA LEU A 73 15.92 -17.32 12.33
C LEU A 73 16.00 -17.64 10.83
N THR A 74 17.21 -17.89 10.33
CA THR A 74 17.42 -18.27 8.92
C THR A 74 16.75 -19.59 8.57
N ALA A 75 16.79 -20.58 9.47
CA ALA A 75 16.13 -21.87 9.27
C ALA A 75 14.61 -21.74 9.19
N LEU A 76 14.01 -20.91 10.05
CA LEU A 76 12.56 -20.62 10.04
C LEU A 76 12.15 -19.90 8.75
N LYS A 77 12.91 -18.87 8.34
CA LYS A 77 12.67 -18.17 7.07
C LYS A 77 12.75 -19.09 5.86
N ARG A 78 13.72 -20.02 5.84
CA ARG A 78 13.84 -21.05 4.79
C ARG A 78 12.64 -21.98 4.72
N LYS A 79 11.89 -22.11 5.81
CA LYS A 79 10.62 -22.85 5.89
C LYS A 79 9.40 -21.95 5.64
N ASN A 80 9.60 -20.72 5.15
CA ASN A 80 8.58 -19.70 4.92
C ASN A 80 7.81 -19.31 6.19
N ILE A 81 8.45 -19.37 7.35
CA ILE A 81 7.85 -19.00 8.62
C ILE A 81 8.24 -17.56 8.94
N TYR A 82 7.26 -16.66 8.88
CA TYR A 82 7.44 -15.26 9.22
C TYR A 82 7.56 -15.06 10.74
N LEU A 83 8.41 -14.11 11.13
CA LEU A 83 8.55 -13.63 12.50
C LEU A 83 8.52 -12.09 12.49
N PRO A 84 7.78 -11.45 13.41
CA PRO A 84 7.65 -9.99 13.44
C PRO A 84 8.94 -9.26 13.83
N ASN A 85 9.87 -9.95 14.48
CA ASN A 85 11.18 -9.41 14.85
C ASN A 85 12.20 -10.56 15.07
N ALA A 86 13.47 -10.21 15.19
CA ALA A 86 14.58 -11.14 15.42
C ALA A 86 14.95 -11.32 16.91
N GLN A 87 14.04 -10.99 17.84
CA GLN A 87 14.30 -11.14 19.27
C GLN A 87 14.31 -12.61 19.67
N LEU A 88 15.16 -12.97 20.62
CA LEU A 88 15.32 -14.34 21.11
C LEU A 88 13.98 -14.92 21.60
N ASP A 89 13.21 -14.14 22.36
CA ASP A 89 11.92 -14.56 22.90
C ASP A 89 10.94 -14.94 21.78
N THR A 90 10.81 -14.08 20.76
CA THR A 90 9.95 -14.34 19.59
C THR A 90 10.35 -15.61 18.83
N ILE A 91 11.66 -15.85 18.66
CA ILE A 91 12.17 -17.05 18.01
C ILE A 91 11.90 -18.29 18.86
N LEU A 92 12.12 -18.22 20.18
CA LEU A 92 11.88 -19.34 21.09
C LEU A 92 10.40 -19.69 21.18
N THR A 93 9.52 -18.68 21.34
CA THR A 93 8.06 -18.89 21.32
C THR A 93 7.65 -19.59 20.05
N LYS A 94 8.13 -19.13 18.89
CA LYS A 94 7.82 -19.79 17.63
C LYS A 94 8.36 -21.21 17.60
N LEU A 95 9.61 -21.46 17.95
CA LEU A 95 10.17 -22.81 17.95
C LEU A 95 9.38 -23.77 18.85
N VAL A 96 8.93 -23.30 20.03
CA VAL A 96 8.09 -24.07 20.95
C VAL A 96 6.72 -24.40 20.33
N GLU A 97 6.07 -23.43 19.67
CA GLU A 97 4.81 -23.66 18.94
C GLU A 97 4.93 -24.75 17.86
N LEU A 98 6.10 -24.88 17.22
CA LEU A 98 6.33 -25.81 16.12
C LEU A 98 6.81 -27.20 16.60
N MET A 99 7.07 -27.38 17.90
CA MET A 99 7.56 -28.68 18.41
C MET A 99 6.47 -29.75 18.28
N GLY A 100 6.77 -30.80 17.51
CA GLY A 100 5.88 -31.95 17.32
C GLY A 100 5.23 -32.03 15.94
N ASP A 101 5.25 -30.94 15.18
CA ASP A 101 4.65 -30.87 13.86
C ASP A 101 5.72 -30.88 12.74
N THR A 102 5.49 -31.69 11.71
CA THR A 102 6.27 -31.57 10.46
C THR A 102 5.65 -30.45 9.63
N ILE A 103 6.18 -29.24 9.77
CA ILE A 103 5.57 -28.06 9.14
C ILE A 103 6.18 -27.86 7.76
N ALA A 104 5.39 -28.15 6.73
CA ALA A 104 5.62 -27.74 5.36
C ALA A 104 4.68 -26.57 5.04
N VAL A 105 5.11 -25.33 5.30
CA VAL A 105 4.36 -24.15 4.85
C VAL A 105 4.53 -24.02 3.35
N THR A 106 3.48 -24.35 2.61
CA THR A 106 3.41 -24.08 1.18
C THR A 106 2.96 -22.64 1.00
N PRO A 107 3.83 -21.71 0.54
CA PRO A 107 3.46 -20.32 0.39
C PRO A 107 2.46 -20.15 -0.75
N LYS A 108 1.58 -19.16 -0.63
CA LYS A 108 0.64 -18.82 -1.70
C LYS A 108 1.43 -18.41 -2.96
N PRO A 109 1.14 -19.01 -4.13
CA PRO A 109 1.84 -18.66 -5.35
C PRO A 109 1.53 -17.22 -5.78
N LEU A 110 2.47 -16.60 -6.47
CA LEU A 110 2.24 -15.30 -7.09
C LEU A 110 1.22 -15.44 -8.23
N THR A 111 0.10 -14.73 -8.11
CA THR A 111 -0.85 -14.54 -9.20
C THR A 111 -1.09 -13.05 -9.42
N TYR A 112 -1.66 -12.70 -10.57
CA TYR A 112 -1.94 -11.31 -10.91
C TYR A 112 -3.24 -11.17 -11.67
N THR A 113 -3.87 -10.01 -11.56
CA THR A 113 -4.91 -9.58 -12.50
C THR A 113 -4.21 -9.10 -13.77
N GLN A 114 -4.59 -9.67 -14.90
CA GLN A 114 -4.01 -9.37 -16.21
C GLN A 114 -4.04 -7.86 -16.49
N PRO A 115 -2.88 -7.18 -16.57
CA PRO A 115 -2.85 -5.74 -16.81
C PRO A 115 -3.13 -5.40 -18.28
N ALA A 116 -3.79 -4.26 -18.50
CA ALA A 116 -3.97 -3.67 -19.82
C ALA A 116 -2.76 -2.79 -20.21
N ALA A 117 -2.51 -2.64 -21.51
CA ALA A 117 -1.53 -1.68 -22.00
C ALA A 117 -1.91 -0.25 -21.56
N GLY A 118 -0.96 0.48 -20.97
CA GLY A 118 -1.17 1.81 -20.39
C GLY A 118 -1.58 1.84 -18.92
N GLN A 119 -1.96 0.69 -18.33
CA GLN A 119 -2.34 0.61 -16.92
C GLN A 119 -1.18 1.02 -16.00
N ALA A 120 -1.47 1.80 -14.96
CA ALA A 120 -0.46 2.36 -14.07
C ALA A 120 0.12 1.37 -13.04
N PHE A 121 -0.54 0.23 -12.79
CA PHE A 121 -0.09 -0.76 -11.80
C PHE A 121 -0.57 -2.17 -12.14
N ILE A 122 0.14 -3.19 -11.65
CA ILE A 122 -0.32 -4.57 -11.65
C ILE A 122 -0.85 -4.90 -10.25
N LYS A 123 -2.03 -5.52 -10.18
CA LYS A 123 -2.56 -6.08 -8.92
C LYS A 123 -2.05 -7.51 -8.80
N PHE A 124 -1.18 -7.74 -7.82
CA PHE A 124 -0.68 -9.06 -7.46
C PHE A 124 -1.44 -9.63 -6.27
N THR A 125 -1.47 -10.95 -6.19
CA THR A 125 -1.88 -11.72 -5.03
C THR A 125 -0.77 -12.71 -4.68
N GLY A 126 -0.40 -12.81 -3.42
CA GLY A 126 0.70 -13.64 -2.96
C GLY A 126 0.65 -13.92 -1.46
N GLU A 127 1.68 -14.60 -0.95
CA GLU A 127 1.93 -14.81 0.46
C GLU A 127 2.30 -13.48 1.16
N PRO A 128 1.71 -13.15 2.32
CA PRO A 128 2.16 -12.02 3.14
C PRO A 128 3.65 -12.11 3.49
N HIS A 129 4.30 -10.95 3.62
CA HIS A 129 5.74 -10.77 3.91
C HIS A 129 6.71 -11.25 2.83
N PHE A 130 6.22 -11.87 1.77
CA PHE A 130 6.99 -12.08 0.55
C PHE A 130 7.08 -10.75 -0.22
N LYS A 131 7.94 -10.71 -1.23
CA LYS A 131 8.13 -9.49 -2.03
C LYS A 131 7.98 -9.77 -3.52
N VAL A 132 7.62 -8.75 -4.27
CA VAL A 132 7.63 -8.78 -5.74
C VAL A 132 8.42 -7.60 -6.27
N ALA A 133 9.21 -7.82 -7.32
CA ALA A 133 9.83 -6.76 -8.11
C ALA A 133 9.44 -6.92 -9.57
N ILE A 134 9.20 -5.80 -10.24
CA ILE A 134 8.91 -5.78 -11.68
C ILE A 134 10.07 -5.15 -12.45
N ASN A 135 10.46 -5.74 -13.58
CA ASN A 135 11.55 -5.27 -14.46
C ASN A 135 12.82 -4.86 -13.68
N ASP A 136 13.22 -5.70 -12.73
CA ASP A 136 14.39 -5.49 -11.85
C ASP A 136 14.31 -4.19 -11.00
N GLY A 137 13.09 -3.66 -10.78
CA GLY A 137 12.80 -2.52 -9.92
C GLY A 137 12.84 -2.83 -8.42
N GLU A 138 12.26 -1.93 -7.62
CA GLU A 138 12.23 -2.08 -6.16
C GLU A 138 11.41 -3.30 -5.72
N LYS A 139 11.91 -4.03 -4.72
CA LYS A 139 11.18 -5.13 -4.09
C LYS A 139 10.12 -4.55 -3.16
N VAL A 140 8.86 -4.78 -3.48
CA VAL A 140 7.72 -4.32 -2.68
C VAL A 140 7.16 -5.48 -1.88
N GLU A 141 7.00 -5.30 -0.56
CA GLU A 141 6.51 -6.33 0.36
C GLU A 141 4.98 -6.41 0.36
N PHE A 142 4.46 -7.64 0.45
CA PHE A 142 3.06 -7.93 0.68
C PHE A 142 2.72 -7.75 2.17
N GLU A 143 2.21 -6.58 2.57
CA GLU A 143 1.65 -6.40 3.93
C GLU A 143 0.42 -7.29 4.17
N THR A 144 -0.32 -7.56 3.09
CA THR A 144 -1.47 -8.48 3.05
C THR A 144 -1.34 -9.39 1.84
N SER A 145 -2.30 -10.31 1.64
CA SER A 145 -2.25 -11.22 0.48
C SER A 145 -2.42 -10.54 -0.89
N THR A 146 -2.68 -9.23 -0.95
CA THR A 146 -2.82 -8.48 -2.21
C THR A 146 -1.95 -7.23 -2.19
N LEU A 147 -1.36 -6.89 -3.33
CA LEU A 147 -0.46 -5.75 -3.47
C LEU A 147 -0.65 -5.09 -4.85
N LYS A 148 -0.58 -3.76 -4.91
CA LYS A 148 -0.52 -3.00 -6.16
C LYS A 148 0.91 -2.51 -6.37
N VAL A 149 1.50 -2.85 -7.51
CA VAL A 149 2.87 -2.44 -7.87
C VAL A 149 2.79 -1.55 -9.10
N LEU A 150 3.30 -0.33 -9.00
CA LEU A 150 3.27 0.67 -10.08
C LEU A 150 4.12 0.21 -11.25
N ILE A 151 3.58 0.25 -12.47
CA ILE A 151 4.33 0.02 -13.71
C ILE A 151 5.16 1.26 -14.03
N PRO A 152 6.48 1.16 -14.29
CA PRO A 152 7.30 2.31 -14.64
C PRO A 152 6.78 3.02 -15.89
N TYR A 153 6.82 4.36 -15.87
CA TYR A 153 6.35 5.16 -17.00
C TYR A 153 7.12 4.82 -18.28
N GLY A 154 6.39 4.66 -19.40
CA GLY A 154 6.98 4.31 -20.69
C GLY A 154 7.35 2.84 -20.85
N THR A 155 6.97 1.95 -19.92
CA THR A 155 7.14 0.50 -20.09
C THR A 155 6.35 0.02 -21.31
N THR A 156 7.06 -0.51 -22.31
CA THR A 156 6.48 -1.13 -23.51
C THR A 156 6.81 -2.62 -23.55
N GLY A 157 5.83 -3.47 -23.87
CA GLY A 157 6.03 -4.91 -24.03
C GLY A 157 5.78 -5.72 -22.76
N ASN A 158 6.52 -6.81 -22.58
CA ASN A 158 6.32 -7.75 -21.48
C ASN A 158 6.96 -7.23 -20.19
N ILE A 159 6.28 -7.42 -19.07
CA ILE A 159 6.77 -7.12 -17.73
C ILE A 159 7.24 -8.42 -17.09
N LYS A 160 8.51 -8.44 -16.67
CA LYS A 160 9.05 -9.52 -15.84
C LYS A 160 8.67 -9.23 -14.38
N ALA A 161 8.06 -10.17 -13.70
CA ALA A 161 7.76 -10.09 -12.27
C ALA A 161 8.48 -11.21 -11.53
N ASP A 162 9.46 -10.85 -10.70
CA ASP A 162 10.18 -11.79 -9.84
C ASP A 162 9.56 -11.79 -8.45
N TYR A 163 9.30 -12.99 -7.92
CA TYR A 163 8.69 -13.21 -6.60
C TYR A 163 9.73 -13.74 -5.62
N PHE A 164 9.83 -13.12 -4.44
CA PHE A 164 10.89 -13.38 -3.47
C PHE A 164 10.33 -13.88 -2.13
N ASN A 165 11.02 -14.85 -1.52
CA ASN A 165 10.70 -15.35 -0.19
C ASN A 165 11.29 -14.45 0.93
N LEU A 166 11.15 -14.90 2.18
CA LEU A 166 11.64 -14.22 3.40
C LEU A 166 13.17 -14.06 3.48
N LEU A 167 13.91 -14.78 2.63
CA LEU A 167 15.37 -14.72 2.47
C LEU A 167 15.77 -13.90 1.23
N ASP A 168 14.83 -13.23 0.57
CA ASP A 168 15.07 -12.46 -0.65
C ASP A 168 15.54 -13.33 -1.85
N GLU A 169 15.26 -14.64 -1.82
CA GLU A 169 15.55 -15.59 -2.90
C GLU A 169 14.36 -15.67 -3.87
N ILE A 170 14.62 -15.80 -5.18
CA ILE A 170 13.58 -15.92 -6.20
C ILE A 170 12.88 -17.27 -6.07
N VAL A 171 11.56 -17.24 -5.87
CA VAL A 171 10.67 -18.41 -5.81
C VAL A 171 10.06 -18.69 -7.17
N SER A 172 9.67 -17.64 -7.90
CA SER A 172 9.12 -17.75 -9.24
C SER A 172 9.35 -16.46 -10.04
N THR A 173 9.36 -16.61 -11.37
CA THR A 173 9.38 -15.49 -12.32
C THR A 173 8.18 -15.63 -13.24
N SER A 174 7.38 -14.58 -13.35
CA SER A 174 6.24 -14.50 -14.26
C SER A 174 6.55 -13.51 -15.38
N VAL A 175 6.27 -13.89 -16.63
CA VAL A 175 6.31 -12.98 -17.78
C VAL A 175 4.90 -12.54 -18.08
N ILE A 176 4.61 -11.29 -17.78
CA ILE A 176 3.29 -10.68 -17.91
C ILE A 176 3.27 -9.91 -19.21
N THR A 177 2.51 -10.42 -20.19
CA THR A 177 2.26 -9.63 -21.40
C THR A 177 1.30 -8.51 -21.02
N LEU A 178 1.64 -7.26 -21.31
CA LEU A 178 0.64 -6.19 -21.29
C LEU A 178 -0.33 -6.49 -22.42
N ASN A 179 -1.47 -7.07 -22.07
CA ASN A 179 -2.47 -7.36 -23.08
C ASN A 179 -3.07 -6.01 -23.54
N ASN A 180 -3.24 -5.86 -24.84
CA ASN A 180 -4.18 -4.87 -25.38
C ASN A 180 -5.63 -5.33 -25.07
N VAL A 181 -6.01 -5.56 -23.80
CA VAL A 181 -7.39 -5.99 -23.43
C VAL A 181 -8.41 -4.86 -23.59
N ASN A 182 -8.05 -3.78 -24.26
CA ASN A 182 -9.03 -2.95 -24.95
C ASN A 182 -8.53 -2.79 -26.38
N GLU A 183 -8.68 -3.83 -27.21
CA GLU A 183 -9.16 -3.52 -28.55
C GLU A 183 -10.48 -2.78 -28.30
N GLY A 184 -10.40 -1.45 -28.32
CA GLY A 184 -11.59 -0.61 -28.37
C GLY A 184 -12.53 -1.20 -29.43
N PRO A 185 -13.84 -0.95 -29.32
CA PRO A 185 -14.85 -1.65 -30.11
C PRO A 185 -14.45 -1.70 -31.59
N ASP A 186 -14.58 -2.88 -32.19
CA ASP A 186 -14.17 -3.12 -33.58
C ASP A 186 -14.76 -2.06 -34.51
N PHE A 187 -13.88 -1.31 -35.19
CA PHE A 187 -14.27 -0.27 -36.13
C PHE A 187 -14.62 -0.85 -37.51
N GLY A 188 -14.30 -2.11 -37.78
CA GLY A 188 -14.46 -2.75 -39.09
C GLY A 188 -13.38 -2.33 -40.09
N VAL A 189 -13.63 -2.60 -41.37
CA VAL A 189 -12.65 -2.30 -42.44
C VAL A 189 -12.50 -0.79 -42.63
N PHE A 190 -11.27 -0.32 -42.82
CA PHE A 190 -10.99 1.07 -43.16
C PHE A 190 -11.60 1.42 -44.52
N VAL A 191 -12.28 2.58 -44.59
CA VAL A 191 -12.97 3.05 -45.79
C VAL A 191 -12.20 4.20 -46.44
N LYS A 192 -11.93 5.28 -45.70
CA LYS A 192 -11.27 6.49 -46.23
C LYS A 192 -10.81 7.44 -45.12
N ASP A 193 -9.94 8.37 -45.49
CA ASP A 193 -9.61 9.54 -44.68
C ASP A 193 -10.53 10.73 -45.04
N VAL A 194 -10.83 11.56 -44.04
CA VAL A 194 -11.59 12.81 -44.13
C VAL A 194 -10.73 13.92 -43.52
N PRO A 195 -10.31 14.94 -44.29
CA PRO A 195 -9.52 16.03 -43.73
C PRO A 195 -10.35 16.85 -42.74
N LEU A 196 -9.78 17.10 -41.56
CA LEU A 196 -10.34 18.06 -40.60
C LEU A 196 -9.71 19.42 -40.92
N THR A 197 -10.30 20.18 -41.84
CA THR A 197 -9.76 21.49 -42.26
C THR A 197 -10.89 22.52 -42.37
N THR A 198 -11.33 23.07 -41.23
CA THR A 198 -12.40 24.07 -41.18
C THR A 198 -12.30 24.96 -39.93
N SER A 199 -12.98 26.11 -39.98
CA SER A 199 -13.38 26.82 -38.76
C SER A 199 -14.66 26.18 -38.23
N VAL A 200 -14.60 25.61 -37.02
CA VAL A 200 -15.74 25.00 -36.35
C VAL A 200 -16.02 25.82 -35.10
N TYR A 201 -17.17 26.51 -35.04
CA TYR A 201 -17.53 27.38 -33.90
C TYR A 201 -16.45 28.42 -33.52
N GLY A 202 -15.70 28.94 -34.49
CA GLY A 202 -14.63 29.91 -34.25
C GLY A 202 -13.31 29.28 -33.75
N ALA A 203 -13.22 27.95 -33.71
CA ALA A 203 -11.99 27.22 -33.47
C ALA A 203 -11.26 26.89 -34.78
N THR A 204 -9.94 26.94 -34.75
CA THR A 204 -9.07 26.46 -35.83
C THR A 204 -8.76 25.00 -35.58
N VAL A 205 -9.19 24.13 -36.50
CA VAL A 205 -8.98 22.69 -36.41
C VAL A 205 -8.18 22.21 -37.62
N ALA A 206 -7.14 21.42 -37.35
CA ALA A 206 -6.41 20.65 -38.36
C ALA A 206 -6.30 19.19 -37.91
N GLY A 207 -6.27 18.24 -38.84
CA GLY A 207 -6.07 16.83 -38.53
C GLY A 207 -6.73 15.91 -39.53
N THR A 208 -6.90 14.66 -39.13
CA THR A 208 -7.49 13.63 -40.00
C THR A 208 -8.59 12.89 -39.24
N GLY A 209 -9.76 12.82 -39.86
CA GLY A 209 -10.78 11.84 -39.55
C GLY A 209 -10.54 10.57 -40.36
N LYS A 210 -10.73 9.40 -39.75
CA LYS A 210 -10.67 8.10 -40.42
C LYS A 210 -12.03 7.43 -40.34
N VAL A 211 -12.56 7.03 -41.48
CA VAL A 211 -13.86 6.37 -41.59
C VAL A 211 -13.64 4.87 -41.76
N TYR A 212 -14.39 4.09 -41.00
CA TYR A 212 -14.43 2.64 -41.05
C TYR A 212 -15.88 2.17 -41.22
N GLU A 213 -16.08 0.89 -41.53
CA GLU A 213 -17.42 0.32 -41.74
C GLU A 213 -18.36 0.50 -40.54
N LYS A 214 -17.84 0.38 -39.30
CA LYS A 214 -18.64 0.44 -38.07
C LYS A 214 -18.44 1.74 -37.28
N GLY A 215 -17.52 2.60 -37.69
CA GLY A 215 -17.14 3.73 -36.84
C GLY A 215 -16.24 4.76 -37.48
N VAL A 216 -15.90 5.78 -36.68
CA VAL A 216 -14.99 6.84 -37.08
C VAL A 216 -13.95 7.13 -36.00
N LYS A 217 -12.75 7.49 -36.41
CA LYS A 217 -11.71 8.03 -35.54
C LYS A 217 -11.43 9.48 -35.91
N VAL A 218 -11.39 10.36 -34.94
CA VAL A 218 -11.19 11.80 -35.11
C VAL A 218 -9.87 12.16 -34.45
N ILE A 219 -8.87 12.51 -35.26
CA ILE A 219 -7.48 12.69 -34.82
C ILE A 219 -7.04 14.12 -35.15
N PRO A 220 -7.42 15.12 -34.32
CA PRO A 220 -6.93 16.48 -34.48
C PRO A 220 -5.42 16.57 -34.19
N THR A 221 -4.72 17.32 -35.02
CA THR A 221 -3.30 17.69 -34.84
C THR A 221 -3.15 19.18 -34.50
N THR A 222 -4.21 19.96 -34.68
CA THR A 222 -4.34 21.34 -34.18
C THR A 222 -5.77 21.57 -33.73
N LEU A 223 -5.92 22.22 -32.59
CA LEU A 223 -7.20 22.59 -32.03
C LEU A 223 -7.01 23.86 -31.19
N GLU A 224 -7.25 25.02 -31.79
CA GLU A 224 -7.10 26.32 -31.13
C GLU A 224 -8.46 27.03 -31.08
N SER A 225 -8.92 27.43 -29.90
CA SER A 225 -10.18 28.15 -29.67
C SER A 225 -10.02 29.23 -28.60
N THR A 226 -10.48 30.45 -28.90
CA THR A 226 -10.57 31.52 -27.90
C THR A 226 -11.75 31.34 -26.95
N ASN A 227 -12.73 30.49 -27.31
CA ASN A 227 -13.89 30.18 -26.49
C ASN A 227 -13.62 28.91 -25.65
N LYS A 228 -13.80 29.03 -24.33
CA LYS A 228 -13.58 27.93 -23.37
C LYS A 228 -14.88 27.23 -22.95
N PHE A 229 -16.03 27.70 -23.46
CA PHE A 229 -17.35 27.12 -23.17
C PHE A 229 -17.79 26.22 -24.33
N SER A 230 -18.44 25.10 -24.02
CA SER A 230 -19.02 24.17 -25.01
C SER A 230 -17.99 23.42 -25.87
N LEU A 231 -16.88 22.98 -25.28
CA LEU A 231 -15.86 22.20 -25.99
C LEU A 231 -16.42 20.86 -26.48
N GLU A 232 -17.39 20.29 -25.77
CA GLU A 232 -18.11 19.09 -26.20
C GLU A 232 -18.90 19.31 -27.50
N ASP A 233 -19.48 20.49 -27.72
CA ASP A 233 -20.20 20.82 -28.97
C ASP A 233 -19.24 20.93 -30.16
N MET A 234 -18.02 21.40 -29.91
CA MET A 234 -16.96 21.45 -30.90
C MET A 234 -16.48 20.04 -31.26
N PHE A 235 -16.23 19.19 -30.26
CA PHE A 235 -15.88 17.78 -30.50
C PHE A 235 -16.98 17.04 -31.24
N LYS A 236 -18.25 17.24 -30.85
CA LYS A 236 -19.42 16.72 -31.58
C LYS A 236 -19.37 17.10 -33.05
N SER A 237 -19.11 18.37 -33.36
CA SER A 237 -19.08 18.85 -34.75
C SER A 237 -17.97 18.19 -35.56
N MET A 238 -16.79 18.01 -34.98
CA MET A 238 -15.70 17.29 -35.63
C MET A 238 -16.09 15.83 -35.91
N ILE A 239 -16.72 15.17 -34.94
CA ILE A 239 -17.22 13.80 -35.08
C ILE A 239 -18.29 13.71 -36.19
N GLU A 240 -19.26 14.63 -36.21
CA GLU A 240 -20.32 14.67 -37.20
C GLU A 240 -19.79 14.93 -38.61
N ILE A 241 -18.77 15.78 -38.77
CA ILE A 241 -18.11 15.99 -40.07
C ILE A 241 -17.48 14.68 -40.57
N VAL A 242 -16.74 13.97 -39.71
CA VAL A 242 -16.06 12.72 -40.09
C VAL A 242 -17.06 11.60 -40.33
N SER A 243 -18.15 11.54 -39.55
CA SER A 243 -19.22 10.56 -39.73
C SER A 243 -20.21 10.92 -40.82
N GLU A 244 -20.00 12.02 -41.54
CA GLU A 244 -20.94 12.55 -42.55
C GLU A 244 -22.36 12.70 -42.00
N TYR A 245 -22.47 13.15 -40.74
CA TYR A 245 -23.70 13.32 -39.99
C TYR A 245 -24.51 12.02 -39.78
N LYS A 246 -23.89 10.85 -39.98
CA LYS A 246 -24.50 9.55 -39.74
C LYS A 246 -24.24 9.10 -38.30
N LYS A 247 -25.18 8.29 -37.77
CA LYS A 247 -24.95 7.51 -36.56
C LYS A 247 -24.04 6.32 -36.89
N VAL A 248 -23.10 6.03 -36.00
CA VAL A 248 -22.14 4.93 -36.14
C VAL A 248 -22.14 4.08 -34.87
N GLU A 249 -21.58 2.87 -34.95
CA GLU A 249 -21.47 2.02 -33.76
C GLU A 249 -20.44 2.61 -32.79
N SER A 250 -19.27 3.00 -33.31
CA SER A 250 -18.13 3.41 -32.50
C SER A 250 -17.52 4.74 -32.96
N VAL A 251 -17.17 5.59 -32.01
CA VAL A 251 -16.45 6.86 -32.24
C VAL A 251 -15.21 6.87 -31.35
N GLU A 252 -14.05 7.14 -31.94
CA GLU A 252 -12.82 7.46 -31.18
C GLU A 252 -12.48 8.94 -31.40
N LEU A 253 -12.41 9.71 -30.31
CA LEU A 253 -11.80 11.04 -30.30
C LEU A 253 -10.39 10.91 -29.73
N ASP A 254 -9.38 11.02 -30.59
CA ASP A 254 -7.98 10.89 -30.19
C ASP A 254 -7.30 12.25 -30.12
N LEU A 255 -7.24 12.81 -28.92
CA LEU A 255 -6.60 14.10 -28.66
C LEU A 255 -5.09 13.97 -28.45
N THR A 256 -4.52 12.76 -28.43
CA THR A 256 -3.11 12.54 -28.03
C THR A 256 -2.08 13.15 -28.98
N GLN A 257 -2.50 13.50 -30.19
CA GLN A 257 -1.67 14.21 -31.18
C GLN A 257 -1.59 15.72 -30.93
N LEU A 258 -2.38 16.25 -29.99
CA LEU A 258 -2.31 17.65 -29.56
C LEU A 258 -1.25 17.85 -28.46
N SER A 259 -0.75 19.07 -28.34
CA SER A 259 0.15 19.46 -27.23
C SER A 259 -0.50 19.19 -25.87
N ASN A 260 0.31 18.78 -24.88
CA ASN A 260 -0.11 18.60 -23.49
C ASN A 260 -0.47 19.91 -22.78
N ASN A 261 -0.27 21.09 -23.37
CA ASN A 261 -0.79 22.34 -22.83
C ASN A 261 -1.02 23.32 -23.99
N PRO A 262 -2.15 23.21 -24.70
CA PRO A 262 -2.41 24.07 -25.84
C PRO A 262 -2.63 25.51 -25.38
N ALA A 263 -1.76 26.42 -25.86
CA ALA A 263 -1.72 27.81 -25.41
C ALA A 263 -2.99 28.61 -25.75
N LYS A 264 -3.72 28.18 -26.79
CA LYS A 264 -4.91 28.87 -27.30
C LYS A 264 -6.18 28.04 -27.11
N GLY A 265 -6.33 27.28 -26.02
CA GLY A 265 -7.54 26.51 -25.72
C GLY A 265 -7.66 25.20 -26.51
N GLY A 266 -8.88 24.67 -26.66
CA GLY A 266 -9.09 23.35 -27.28
C GLY A 266 -8.90 22.15 -26.34
N ASN A 267 -8.84 22.41 -25.04
CA ASN A 267 -8.68 21.41 -24.00
C ASN A 267 -9.93 20.53 -23.82
N PHE A 268 -9.75 19.36 -23.24
CA PHE A 268 -10.89 18.57 -22.77
C PHE A 268 -11.34 19.08 -21.39
N PRO A 269 -12.65 19.24 -21.11
CA PRO A 269 -13.09 19.76 -19.82
C PRO A 269 -12.92 18.73 -18.68
N GLU A 270 -12.48 19.16 -17.50
CA GLU A 270 -12.47 18.32 -16.28
C GLU A 270 -13.90 17.88 -15.92
N VAL A 271 -14.87 18.78 -16.06
CA VAL A 271 -16.29 18.49 -15.81
C VAL A 271 -17.04 18.56 -17.13
N CYS A 272 -17.37 17.41 -17.71
CA CYS A 272 -18.16 17.32 -18.94
C CYS A 272 -19.63 17.63 -18.64
N LYS A 273 -20.05 18.86 -18.93
CA LYS A 273 -21.43 19.31 -18.73
C LYS A 273 -22.35 18.91 -19.88
N LYS A 274 -21.78 18.64 -21.06
CA LYS A 274 -22.51 18.32 -22.30
C LYS A 274 -22.09 16.98 -22.89
N LEU A 275 -21.93 15.95 -22.05
CA LEU A 275 -21.52 14.63 -22.53
C LEU A 275 -22.45 14.06 -23.61
N SER A 276 -23.76 14.32 -23.51
CA SER A 276 -24.77 13.91 -24.50
C SER A 276 -24.45 14.38 -25.92
N GLU A 277 -23.79 15.53 -26.06
CA GLU A 277 -23.37 16.08 -27.35
C GLU A 277 -22.16 15.29 -27.88
N LEU A 278 -21.16 15.05 -27.03
CA LEU A 278 -19.95 14.29 -27.38
C LEU A 278 -20.27 12.85 -27.82
N VAL A 279 -21.19 12.17 -27.14
CA VAL A 279 -21.55 10.77 -27.42
C VAL A 279 -22.73 10.64 -28.40
N ASN A 280 -23.15 11.74 -29.03
CA ASN A 280 -24.35 11.76 -29.86
C ASN A 280 -24.23 10.80 -31.06
N ALA A 281 -23.11 10.82 -31.76
CA ALA A 281 -22.93 10.10 -33.03
C ALA A 281 -22.70 8.59 -32.88
N GLY A 282 -21.98 8.16 -31.84
CA GLY A 282 -21.59 6.75 -31.61
C GLY A 282 -22.40 6.07 -30.51
N ASN A 283 -22.63 4.76 -30.58
CA ASN A 283 -23.13 3.99 -29.43
C ASN A 283 -22.03 3.79 -28.38
N ASN A 284 -20.81 3.54 -28.85
CA ASN A 284 -19.59 3.51 -28.06
C ASN A 284 -18.77 4.77 -28.37
N THR A 285 -18.31 5.46 -27.34
CA THR A 285 -17.41 6.62 -27.49
C THR A 285 -16.13 6.38 -26.71
N ILE A 286 -15.00 6.50 -27.39
CA ILE A 286 -13.66 6.36 -26.83
C ILE A 286 -13.02 7.74 -26.89
N VAL A 287 -12.55 8.23 -25.75
CA VAL A 287 -11.82 9.49 -25.65
C VAL A 287 -10.40 9.19 -25.21
N LYS A 288 -9.42 9.47 -26.07
CA LYS A 288 -8.02 9.45 -25.69
C LYS A 288 -7.57 10.87 -25.40
N VAL A 289 -7.14 11.12 -24.19
CA VAL A 289 -6.82 12.44 -23.66
C VAL A 289 -5.70 12.35 -22.62
N ASN A 290 -4.66 13.15 -22.80
CA ASN A 290 -3.59 13.26 -21.80
C ASN A 290 -4.02 14.19 -20.67
N ARG A 291 -3.56 13.94 -19.44
CA ARG A 291 -3.84 14.80 -18.28
C ARG A 291 -3.55 16.27 -18.56
N GLY A 292 -2.42 16.55 -19.22
CA GLY A 292 -2.05 17.90 -19.63
C GLY A 292 -3.11 18.61 -20.47
N GLN A 293 -3.87 17.87 -21.28
CA GLN A 293 -4.88 18.43 -22.17
C GLN A 293 -6.19 18.77 -21.47
N VAL A 294 -6.33 18.44 -20.18
CA VAL A 294 -7.56 18.70 -19.41
C VAL A 294 -7.53 20.09 -18.79
N ILE A 295 -8.64 20.82 -18.93
CA ILE A 295 -8.84 22.14 -18.33
C ILE A 295 -9.87 22.10 -17.19
N THR A 296 -9.49 22.67 -16.07
CA THR A 296 -10.36 23.01 -14.95
C THR A 296 -10.85 24.44 -15.14
N VAL A 297 -12.14 24.60 -15.39
CA VAL A 297 -12.77 25.92 -15.52
C VAL A 297 -13.20 26.40 -14.13
N SER A 298 -12.74 27.58 -13.73
CA SER A 298 -13.12 28.18 -12.45
C SER A 298 -14.61 28.57 -12.45
N GLU A 299 -15.28 28.38 -11.30
CA GLU A 299 -16.62 28.90 -11.07
C GLU A 299 -16.61 30.43 -10.88
N ASP A 300 -15.52 30.97 -10.32
CA ASP A 300 -15.27 32.41 -10.25
C ASP A 300 -14.67 32.90 -11.58
N PRO A 301 -15.35 33.79 -12.32
CA PRO A 301 -14.87 34.33 -13.59
C PRO A 301 -13.54 35.08 -13.49
N MET A 302 -13.15 35.56 -12.30
CA MET A 302 -11.91 36.31 -12.09
C MET A 302 -10.71 35.40 -11.83
N THR A 303 -10.95 34.12 -11.53
CA THR A 303 -9.90 33.14 -11.27
C THR A 303 -9.49 32.45 -12.58
N PRO A 304 -8.19 32.45 -12.95
CA PRO A 304 -7.73 31.81 -14.18
C PRO A 304 -8.01 30.30 -14.20
N ASN A 305 -8.49 29.82 -15.34
CA ASN A 305 -8.61 28.38 -15.59
C ASN A 305 -7.24 27.71 -15.55
N LYS A 306 -7.22 26.45 -15.11
CA LYS A 306 -5.99 25.68 -14.98
C LYS A 306 -5.97 24.51 -15.94
N THR A 307 -4.82 24.24 -16.53
CA THR A 307 -4.64 23.15 -17.51
C THR A 307 -3.61 22.16 -16.97
N GLY A 308 -3.89 20.86 -17.06
CA GLY A 308 -2.98 19.80 -16.63
C GLY A 308 -2.98 19.44 -15.15
N GLU A 309 -3.74 20.16 -14.32
CA GLU A 309 -3.82 19.88 -12.88
C GLU A 309 -4.85 18.80 -12.52
N ALA A 310 -5.91 18.65 -13.32
CA ALA A 310 -7.00 17.71 -13.06
C ALA A 310 -6.50 16.27 -12.83
N THR A 311 -7.02 15.61 -11.80
CA THR A 311 -6.71 14.21 -11.48
C THR A 311 -7.79 13.25 -11.99
N SER A 312 -8.93 13.78 -12.41
CA SER A 312 -10.06 13.02 -12.92
C SER A 312 -10.84 13.80 -13.97
N ILE A 313 -11.77 13.12 -14.65
CA ILE A 313 -12.80 13.70 -15.52
C ILE A 313 -14.15 13.27 -14.97
N LYS A 314 -15.05 14.23 -14.72
CA LYS A 314 -16.38 14.01 -14.16
C LYS A 314 -17.44 14.23 -15.21
N PHE A 315 -18.44 13.34 -15.27
CA PHE A 315 -19.50 13.42 -16.27
C PHE A 315 -20.80 12.78 -15.78
N THR A 316 -21.90 13.12 -16.46
CA THR A 316 -23.22 12.53 -16.22
C THR A 316 -23.54 11.54 -17.32
N GLY A 317 -23.99 10.34 -16.92
CA GLY A 317 -24.29 9.23 -17.82
C GLY A 317 -25.47 9.49 -18.74
N VAL A 318 -25.37 8.93 -19.94
CA VAL A 318 -26.34 9.05 -21.03
C VAL A 318 -26.90 7.66 -21.35
N ALA A 319 -28.22 7.53 -21.43
CA ALA A 319 -28.90 6.28 -21.72
C ALA A 319 -28.42 5.65 -23.04
N ASN A 320 -28.32 4.31 -23.06
CA ASN A 320 -27.98 3.53 -24.26
C ASN A 320 -26.63 3.90 -24.91
N LYS A 321 -25.71 4.48 -24.12
CA LYS A 321 -24.38 4.86 -24.56
C LYS A 321 -23.32 4.21 -23.69
N LYS A 322 -22.19 3.90 -24.29
CA LYS A 322 -21.00 3.42 -23.59
C LYS A 322 -19.85 4.40 -23.77
N ILE A 323 -19.02 4.54 -22.75
CA ILE A 323 -17.86 5.42 -22.78
C ILE A 323 -16.61 4.75 -22.25
N GLN A 324 -15.49 5.07 -22.89
CA GLN A 324 -14.15 4.69 -22.48
C GLN A 324 -13.27 5.94 -22.49
N PHE A 325 -12.44 6.08 -21.46
CA PHE A 325 -11.38 7.08 -21.42
C PHE A 325 -10.03 6.37 -21.39
N ASN A 326 -9.15 6.69 -22.33
CA ASN A 326 -7.81 6.12 -22.41
C ASN A 326 -7.82 4.58 -22.30
N GLY A 327 -7.13 4.04 -21.31
CA GLY A 327 -7.02 2.61 -21.05
C GLY A 327 -8.17 2.01 -20.23
N SER A 328 -9.19 2.79 -19.86
CA SER A 328 -10.30 2.28 -19.05
C SER A 328 -11.12 1.21 -19.76
N GLU A 329 -11.89 0.45 -19.00
CA GLU A 329 -12.95 -0.38 -19.57
C GLU A 329 -14.00 0.47 -20.29
N LEU A 330 -14.66 -0.12 -21.29
CA LEU A 330 -15.81 0.46 -21.97
C LEU A 330 -17.07 0.29 -21.09
N VAL A 331 -17.47 1.35 -20.40
CA VAL A 331 -18.55 1.31 -19.41
C VAL A 331 -19.89 1.69 -20.03
N ALA A 332 -20.91 0.87 -19.83
CA ALA A 332 -22.30 1.23 -20.14
C ALA A 332 -22.82 2.22 -19.09
N MET A 333 -23.32 3.36 -19.57
CA MET A 333 -23.76 4.45 -18.71
C MET A 333 -25.25 4.34 -18.36
N GLU A 334 -25.59 4.71 -17.13
CA GLU A 334 -26.97 4.90 -16.70
C GLU A 334 -27.36 6.37 -16.82
N GLN A 335 -28.59 6.62 -17.29
CA GLN A 335 -29.11 7.98 -17.50
C GLN A 335 -29.09 8.77 -16.19
N GLY A 336 -28.42 9.92 -16.20
CA GLY A 336 -28.39 10.83 -15.05
C GLY A 336 -27.48 10.42 -13.90
N ALA A 337 -26.90 9.21 -13.93
CA ALA A 337 -25.92 8.78 -12.94
C ALA A 337 -24.62 9.57 -13.10
N ARG A 338 -23.93 9.87 -12.00
CA ARG A 338 -22.66 10.59 -12.02
C ARG A 338 -21.51 9.60 -12.13
N TYR A 339 -20.47 9.95 -12.88
CA TYR A 339 -19.29 9.12 -13.07
C TYR A 339 -18.02 9.96 -12.96
N GLU A 340 -16.93 9.30 -12.61
CA GLU A 340 -15.59 9.87 -12.53
C GLU A 340 -14.57 8.92 -13.16
N TYR A 341 -13.92 9.36 -14.23
CA TYR A 341 -12.72 8.73 -14.76
C TYR A 341 -11.49 9.24 -13.98
N VAL A 342 -10.66 8.35 -13.46
CA VAL A 342 -9.49 8.69 -12.64
C VAL A 342 -8.21 8.37 -13.41
N PHE A 343 -7.36 9.39 -13.65
CA PHE A 343 -6.14 9.25 -14.47
C PHE A 343 -5.10 8.32 -13.85
N SER A 344 -4.97 8.29 -12.52
CA SER A 344 -3.95 7.47 -11.85
C SER A 344 -4.26 5.97 -11.91
N THR A 345 -5.50 5.60 -12.18
CA THR A 345 -5.95 4.20 -12.20
C THR A 345 -6.50 3.75 -13.54
N ASP A 346 -6.74 4.66 -14.49
CA ASP A 346 -7.46 4.39 -15.74
C ASP A 346 -8.82 3.73 -15.51
N THR A 347 -9.57 4.16 -14.50
CA THR A 347 -10.86 3.56 -14.14
C THR A 347 -11.99 4.58 -14.21
N ILE A 348 -13.14 4.16 -14.73
CA ILE A 348 -14.39 4.90 -14.64
C ILE A 348 -15.18 4.35 -13.44
N ASN A 349 -15.41 5.20 -12.44
CA ASN A 349 -16.16 4.88 -11.25
C ASN A 349 -17.54 5.54 -11.31
N LYS A 350 -18.60 4.79 -11.02
CA LYS A 350 -19.94 5.36 -10.81
C LYS A 350 -19.99 6.00 -9.42
N LEU A 351 -20.42 7.26 -9.35
CA LEU A 351 -20.59 8.02 -8.10
C LEU A 351 -22.04 7.87 -7.61
N GLY A 352 -22.18 7.67 -6.29
CA GLY A 352 -23.45 7.45 -5.61
C GLY A 352 -24.47 8.58 -5.73
#